data_AF-A0A2H1HQS5-F1
#
_entry.id   AF-A0A2H1HQS5-F1
#
_cell.length_a   1.000
_cell.length_b   1.000
_cell.length_c   1.000
_cell.angle_alpha   90.00
_cell.angle_beta   90.00
_cell.angle_gamma   90.00
#
_symmetry.space_group_name_H-M   'P 1'
#
loop_
_entity.id
_entity.type
_entity.pdbx_description
1 polymer ?
#
loop_
_entity_poly.entity_id
_entity_poly.type
_entity_poly.pdbx_seq_one_letter_code
_entity_poly.pdbx_strand_id
1 'polypeptide(L)'
;MATDAVGVARGRPRIQETADTAVARMLAGAGESVDGPAWSTRSLAERIGLSQTIVSRAVRRLADGAAEAGNGASATAGPRSAGSPARASAGRRLILTAVEVDGHACRTTFDIDPGAEQAVSSSGPRVHRRRRAAFRAALHVLGVSEPPGLGEDLVDAVEVPLGALAALADAVGSGDAGRWVSWRPLPDAAEAADRGGVLDPTRDGEETSEVRRTSDSRRDLGAWMPRAGVSVTEMLAVRLRDAIIASDLRPGDPLTGAYAARLLDVPRSVAADVLRRMVDDELLDGSRGDVRIPLASANDVIELYAARMLLGDVLLRAASSRPRRHLLRARRVLDAIAEGAATGANVGDADLRFQQEVARASGLEQTVRLFESSTVRVRMLIAVLRMDYARTAHSILADDRRILAALVAGDPDGAVRAWHRKTDAAVRHMHGRARHAAFDVALWRLLTAL
;
A
#
# COMPACT_ATOMS: atom_id res chain seq x y z
N MET A 1 20.74 52.55 -8.65
CA MET A 1 21.03 51.24 -9.26
C MET A 1 19.95 50.29 -8.82
N ALA A 2 19.07 49.93 -9.77
CA ALA A 2 17.98 49.00 -9.55
C ALA A 2 18.53 47.57 -9.57
N THR A 3 18.14 46.76 -8.59
CA THR A 3 18.31 45.30 -8.63
C THR A 3 16.92 44.69 -8.63
N ASP A 4 16.57 44.14 -9.78
CA ASP A 4 15.33 43.45 -10.08
C ASP A 4 15.10 42.26 -9.15
N ALA A 5 13.99 42.33 -8.41
CA ALA A 5 13.37 41.17 -7.82
C ALA A 5 12.68 40.37 -8.94
N VAL A 6 13.29 39.25 -9.35
CA VAL A 6 12.65 38.27 -10.24
C VAL A 6 11.54 37.59 -9.46
N GLY A 7 10.33 38.13 -9.59
CA GLY A 7 9.10 37.51 -9.14
C GLY A 7 8.86 36.21 -9.91
N VAL A 8 9.02 35.06 -9.25
CA VAL A 8 8.53 33.79 -9.76
C VAL A 8 7.00 33.81 -9.66
N ALA A 9 6.34 34.16 -10.75
CA ALA A 9 4.90 34.09 -10.89
C ALA A 9 4.44 32.62 -10.71
N ARG A 10 3.90 32.29 -9.54
CA ARG A 10 3.15 31.04 -9.31
C ARG A 10 1.81 31.12 -10.04
N GLY A 11 1.84 30.91 -11.36
CA GLY A 11 0.65 30.60 -12.15
C GLY A 11 0.11 29.22 -11.79
N ARG A 12 -1.20 29.02 -11.97
CA ARG A 12 -1.85 27.70 -11.85
C ARG A 12 -1.13 26.71 -12.81
N PRO A 13 -0.69 25.53 -12.35
CA PRO A 13 -0.01 24.56 -13.18
C PRO A 13 -0.81 24.24 -14.45
N ARG A 14 -0.15 24.06 -15.59
CA ARG A 14 -0.85 23.68 -16.84
C ARG A 14 -1.46 22.30 -16.64
N ILE A 15 -2.67 22.10 -17.16
CA ILE A 15 -3.43 20.83 -17.01
C ILE A 15 -2.58 19.60 -17.36
N GLN A 16 -1.71 19.70 -18.37
CA GLN A 16 -0.81 18.62 -18.77
C GLN A 16 0.31 18.35 -17.75
N GLU A 17 0.88 19.36 -17.10
CA GLU A 17 1.94 19.17 -16.07
C GLU A 17 1.37 18.48 -14.83
N THR A 18 0.15 18.87 -14.43
CA THR A 18 -0.60 18.19 -13.38
C THR A 18 -0.91 16.74 -13.76
N ALA A 19 -1.28 16.50 -15.03
CA ALA A 19 -1.51 15.16 -15.54
C ALA A 19 -0.25 14.30 -15.56
N ASP A 20 0.87 14.84 -16.03
CA ASP A 20 2.17 14.16 -16.07
C ASP A 20 2.58 13.73 -14.64
N THR A 21 2.42 14.63 -13.66
CA THR A 21 2.69 14.34 -12.24
C THR A 21 1.76 13.27 -11.67
N ALA A 22 0.45 13.36 -11.96
CA ALA A 22 -0.53 12.39 -11.48
C ALA A 22 -0.32 10.99 -12.06
N VAL A 23 -0.04 10.93 -13.37
CA VAL A 23 0.25 9.68 -14.08
C VAL A 23 1.57 9.07 -13.59
N ALA A 24 2.61 9.87 -13.36
CA ALA A 24 3.87 9.40 -12.81
C ALA A 24 3.67 8.78 -11.42
N ARG A 25 3.01 9.50 -10.49
CA ARG A 25 2.74 8.98 -9.14
C ARG A 25 1.98 7.65 -9.14
N MET A 26 1.06 7.48 -10.08
CA MET A 26 0.34 6.22 -10.21
C MET A 26 1.22 5.11 -10.79
N LEU A 27 1.87 5.35 -11.93
CA LEU A 27 2.67 4.32 -12.61
C LEU A 27 3.90 3.88 -11.79
N ALA A 28 4.45 4.76 -10.95
CA ALA A 28 5.57 4.46 -10.06
C ALA A 28 5.30 3.28 -9.12
N GLY A 29 4.05 3.07 -8.71
CA GLY A 29 3.63 1.97 -7.83
C GLY A 29 3.09 0.74 -8.59
N ALA A 30 3.15 0.71 -9.92
CA ALA A 30 2.53 -0.36 -10.70
C ALA A 30 3.28 -1.69 -10.58
N GLY A 31 4.60 -1.67 -10.44
CA GLY A 31 5.43 -2.87 -10.31
C GLY A 31 5.15 -3.91 -11.40
N GLU A 32 5.02 -5.17 -10.99
CA GLU A 32 4.71 -6.30 -11.89
C GLU A 32 3.34 -6.19 -12.57
N SER A 33 2.41 -5.42 -11.99
CA SER A 33 1.03 -5.32 -12.47
C SER A 33 0.87 -4.36 -13.66
N VAL A 34 1.92 -3.62 -14.05
CA VAL A 34 1.89 -2.53 -15.04
C VAL A 34 1.29 -2.91 -16.40
N ASP A 35 1.36 -4.19 -16.81
CA ASP A 35 0.79 -4.64 -18.08
C ASP A 35 -0.72 -4.92 -18.00
N GLY A 36 -1.24 -5.03 -16.79
CA GLY A 36 -2.64 -5.34 -16.53
C GLY A 36 -3.63 -4.30 -17.08
N PRO A 37 -4.91 -4.68 -17.24
CA PRO A 37 -5.96 -3.78 -17.73
C PRO A 37 -6.19 -2.58 -16.80
N ALA A 38 -5.96 -2.76 -15.49
CA ALA A 38 -6.07 -1.71 -14.48
C ALA A 38 -5.08 -0.55 -14.66
N TRP A 39 -4.04 -0.74 -15.49
CA TRP A 39 -3.02 0.25 -15.84
C TRP A 39 -3.10 0.67 -17.30
N SER A 40 -4.22 0.38 -17.97
CA SER A 40 -4.49 0.91 -19.31
C SER A 40 -4.66 2.43 -19.26
N THR A 41 -4.34 3.12 -20.34
CA THR A 41 -4.54 4.58 -20.42
C THR A 41 -5.97 5.00 -20.11
N ARG A 42 -6.95 4.17 -20.48
CA ARG A 42 -8.37 4.38 -20.16
C ARG A 42 -8.62 4.28 -18.66
N SER A 43 -8.17 3.21 -18.01
CA SER A 43 -8.33 3.03 -16.56
C SER A 43 -7.55 4.07 -15.74
N LEU A 44 -6.38 4.50 -16.23
CA LEU A 44 -5.64 5.62 -15.66
C LEU A 44 -6.44 6.93 -15.77
N ALA A 45 -7.07 7.19 -16.92
CA ALA A 45 -7.89 8.38 -17.14
C ALA A 45 -9.15 8.42 -16.27
N GLU A 46 -9.85 7.30 -16.17
CA GLU A 46 -11.00 7.12 -15.27
C GLU A 46 -10.58 7.34 -13.81
N ARG A 47 -9.42 6.80 -13.38
CA ARG A 47 -8.94 6.93 -12.00
C ARG A 47 -8.44 8.35 -11.65
N ILE A 48 -7.82 9.05 -12.60
CA ILE A 48 -7.29 10.42 -12.37
C ILE A 48 -8.39 11.48 -12.59
N GLY A 49 -9.51 11.13 -13.24
CA GLY A 49 -10.57 12.08 -13.59
C GLY A 49 -10.15 13.04 -14.72
N LEU A 50 -9.29 12.57 -15.64
CA LEU A 50 -8.81 13.32 -16.79
C LEU A 50 -9.23 12.64 -18.09
N SER A 51 -9.13 13.34 -19.23
CA SER A 51 -9.41 12.71 -20.52
C SER A 51 -8.34 11.67 -20.86
N GLN A 52 -8.76 10.59 -21.51
CA GLN A 52 -7.86 9.54 -21.97
C GLN A 52 -6.74 10.08 -22.86
N THR A 53 -7.00 11.13 -23.66
CA THR A 53 -6.00 11.78 -24.50
C THR A 53 -4.90 12.47 -23.69
N ILE A 54 -5.27 13.18 -22.60
CA ILE A 54 -4.30 13.85 -21.72
C ILE A 54 -3.41 12.82 -21.01
N VAL A 55 -4.01 11.73 -20.52
CA VAL A 55 -3.28 10.64 -19.88
C VAL A 55 -2.40 9.87 -20.87
N SER A 56 -2.89 9.62 -22.09
CA SER A 56 -2.10 9.00 -23.17
C SER A 56 -0.84 9.80 -23.48
N ARG A 57 -1.00 11.14 -23.53
CA ARG A 57 0.11 12.06 -23.76
C ARG A 57 1.09 12.05 -22.59
N ALA A 58 0.61 12.01 -21.35
CA ALA A 58 1.44 11.91 -20.15
C ALA A 58 2.27 10.61 -20.13
N VAL A 59 1.63 9.45 -20.37
CA VAL A 59 2.33 8.15 -20.45
C VAL A 59 3.41 8.18 -21.54
N ARG A 60 3.11 8.79 -22.70
CA ARG A 60 4.08 8.95 -23.79
C ARG A 60 5.26 9.83 -23.38
N ARG A 61 4.99 10.99 -22.77
CA ARG A 61 6.04 11.92 -22.30
C ARG A 61 6.93 11.28 -21.22
N LEU A 62 6.35 10.47 -20.34
CA LEU A 62 7.12 9.72 -19.35
C LEU A 62 7.99 8.66 -20.04
N ALA A 63 7.42 7.84 -20.94
CA ALA A 63 8.15 6.76 -21.59
C ALA A 63 9.28 7.21 -22.51
N ASP A 64 9.03 8.27 -23.28
CA ASP A 64 9.90 8.68 -24.39
C ASP A 64 10.68 9.98 -24.07
N GLY A 65 10.30 10.69 -23.00
CA GLY A 65 10.92 11.95 -22.56
C GLY A 65 10.17 13.18 -23.10
N ALA A 66 10.39 14.36 -22.49
CA ALA A 66 9.65 15.58 -22.83
C ALA A 66 9.93 16.11 -24.26
N ALA A 67 11.03 15.68 -24.90
CA ALA A 67 11.50 16.21 -26.18
C ALA A 67 10.70 15.72 -27.42
N GLU A 68 10.05 14.56 -27.37
CA GLU A 68 9.37 13.99 -28.56
C GLU A 68 7.86 14.29 -28.66
N ALA A 69 7.23 14.82 -27.62
CA ALA A 69 5.77 15.03 -27.61
C ALA A 69 5.31 16.30 -28.38
N GLY A 70 6.24 17.11 -28.89
CA GLY A 70 5.97 18.38 -29.55
C GLY A 70 5.55 18.31 -31.03
N ASN A 71 5.70 17.17 -31.71
CA ASN A 71 5.47 17.11 -33.16
C ASN A 71 4.11 16.47 -33.49
N GLY A 72 3.05 17.25 -33.33
CA GLY A 72 1.69 16.89 -33.73
C GLY A 72 0.90 18.02 -34.38
N ALA A 73 1.54 19.15 -34.71
CA ALA A 73 0.91 20.28 -35.38
C ALA A 73 1.64 20.59 -36.68
N SER A 74 0.92 20.40 -37.79
CA SER A 74 1.14 20.93 -39.15
C SER A 74 2.57 20.91 -39.70
N ALA A 75 2.83 19.99 -40.62
CA ALA A 75 3.95 20.08 -41.54
C ALA A 75 3.70 21.23 -42.54
N THR A 76 4.32 22.38 -42.31
CA THR A 76 4.64 23.33 -43.38
C THR A 76 6.16 23.36 -43.55
N ALA A 77 6.59 22.99 -44.75
CA ALA A 77 7.98 22.88 -45.16
C ALA A 77 8.70 24.24 -45.14
N GLY A 78 9.93 24.25 -44.60
CA GLY A 78 10.90 25.35 -44.67
C GLY A 78 12.28 24.83 -44.25
N PRO A 79 13.39 25.29 -44.87
CA PRO A 79 14.60 24.49 -45.02
C PRO A 79 15.43 24.44 -43.73
N ARG A 80 15.92 23.24 -43.40
CA ARG A 80 16.83 22.99 -42.28
C ARG A 80 18.25 23.37 -42.68
N SER A 81 18.86 24.32 -41.98
CA SER A 81 20.29 24.57 -42.00
C SER A 81 21.03 23.49 -41.20
N ALA A 82 22.12 22.99 -41.78
CA ALA A 82 22.99 21.94 -41.28
C ALA A 82 23.69 22.27 -39.95
N GLY A 83 23.94 21.26 -39.11
CA GLY A 83 24.94 21.38 -38.03
C GLY A 83 24.75 20.51 -36.78
N SER A 84 24.74 19.18 -36.89
CA SER A 84 25.39 18.23 -35.94
C SER A 84 25.01 16.79 -36.27
N PRO A 85 25.94 15.82 -36.17
CA PRO A 85 25.70 14.46 -36.62
C PRO A 85 24.78 13.78 -35.61
N ALA A 86 23.50 13.65 -35.97
CA ALA A 86 22.67 12.60 -35.42
C ALA A 86 23.36 11.28 -35.79
N ARG A 87 24.07 10.67 -34.83
CA ARG A 87 24.44 9.26 -34.94
C ARG A 87 23.13 8.50 -35.12
N ALA A 88 22.87 8.08 -36.35
CA ALA A 88 21.86 7.08 -36.62
C ALA A 88 22.24 5.84 -35.83
N SER A 89 21.60 5.61 -34.69
CA SER A 89 21.74 4.38 -33.92
C SER A 89 21.15 3.26 -34.78
N ALA A 90 22.02 2.47 -35.41
CA ALA A 90 21.64 1.16 -35.91
C ALA A 90 20.98 0.41 -34.75
N GLY A 91 19.78 -0.13 -34.96
CA GLY A 91 18.91 -0.66 -33.91
C GLY A 91 19.60 -1.70 -33.02
N ARG A 92 20.20 -1.25 -31.92
CA ARG A 92 20.77 -2.11 -30.89
C ARG A 92 19.61 -2.58 -30.03
N ARG A 93 19.48 -3.89 -29.87
CA ARG A 93 18.52 -4.48 -28.94
C ARG A 93 19.24 -4.68 -27.62
N LEU A 94 18.79 -3.98 -26.58
CA LEU A 94 19.41 -4.03 -25.25
C LEU A 94 18.54 -4.81 -24.26
N ILE A 95 19.16 -5.43 -23.27
CA ILE A 95 18.49 -6.08 -22.14
C ILE A 95 18.96 -5.38 -20.87
N LEU A 96 18.02 -4.91 -20.04
CA LEU A 96 18.35 -4.35 -18.73
C LEU A 96 18.76 -5.49 -17.78
N THR A 97 20.02 -5.51 -17.35
CA THR A 97 20.62 -6.59 -16.53
C THR A 97 20.99 -6.16 -15.12
N ALA A 98 20.93 -4.88 -14.79
CA ALA A 98 20.98 -4.44 -13.39
C ALA A 98 20.32 -3.08 -13.18
N VAL A 99 19.72 -2.89 -11.99
CA VAL A 99 19.27 -1.60 -11.47
C VAL A 99 19.75 -1.48 -10.04
N GLU A 100 20.55 -0.46 -9.76
CA GLU A 100 21.04 -0.14 -8.43
C GLU A 100 20.66 1.32 -8.11
N VAL A 101 19.91 1.53 -7.03
CA VAL A 101 19.55 2.86 -6.55
C VAL A 101 20.14 3.03 -5.16
N ASP A 102 20.93 4.09 -4.97
CA ASP A 102 21.52 4.47 -3.70
C ASP A 102 21.22 5.94 -3.42
N GLY A 103 20.35 6.18 -2.43
CA GLY A 103 19.85 7.52 -2.13
C GLY A 103 19.19 8.17 -3.34
N HIS A 104 19.89 9.14 -3.95
CA HIS A 104 19.40 9.91 -5.10
C HIS A 104 20.12 9.57 -6.42
N ALA A 105 20.98 8.54 -6.42
CA ALA A 105 21.68 8.06 -7.60
C ALA A 105 21.09 6.73 -8.10
N CYS A 106 20.96 6.59 -9.41
CA CYS A 106 20.60 5.33 -10.06
C CYS A 106 21.70 4.92 -11.04
N ARG A 107 22.05 3.64 -11.02
CA ARG A 107 22.92 2.98 -11.99
C ARG A 107 22.14 1.86 -12.66
N THR A 108 22.10 1.90 -13.99
CA THR A 108 21.51 0.85 -14.81
C THR A 108 22.57 0.20 -15.67
N THR A 109 22.54 -1.13 -15.79
CA THR A 109 23.42 -1.88 -16.71
C THR A 109 22.58 -2.50 -17.80
N PHE A 110 23.01 -2.34 -19.04
CA PHE A 110 22.38 -2.91 -20.22
C PHE A 110 23.38 -3.77 -20.96
N ASP A 111 22.94 -4.96 -21.38
CA ASP A 111 23.71 -5.86 -22.24
C ASP A 111 23.07 -5.93 -23.63
N ILE A 112 23.83 -6.34 -24.64
CA ILE A 112 23.31 -6.56 -25.99
C ILE A 112 22.53 -7.88 -25.99
N ASP A 113 21.30 -7.86 -26.54
CA ASP A 113 20.49 -9.05 -26.76
C ASP A 113 21.26 -10.03 -27.67
N PRO A 114 21.66 -11.22 -27.21
CA PRO A 114 22.39 -12.18 -28.03
C PRO A 114 21.57 -12.69 -29.23
N GLY A 115 20.23 -12.52 -29.22
CA GLY A 115 19.34 -12.79 -30.35
C GLY A 115 19.26 -11.67 -31.40
N ALA A 116 20.01 -10.58 -31.22
CA ALA A 116 19.96 -9.41 -32.12
C ALA A 116 20.52 -9.69 -33.53
N GLU A 117 21.46 -10.64 -33.68
CA GLU A 117 22.10 -10.93 -34.98
C GLU A 117 21.17 -11.65 -35.97
N GLN A 118 20.08 -12.28 -35.49
CA GLN A 118 19.21 -13.15 -36.31
C GLN A 118 17.84 -12.51 -36.65
N ALA A 119 17.52 -11.35 -36.08
CA ALA A 119 16.21 -10.72 -36.26
C ALA A 119 16.20 -9.72 -37.44
N VAL A 120 15.87 -10.20 -38.63
CA VAL A 120 15.52 -9.35 -39.77
C VAL A 120 14.19 -8.64 -39.48
N SER A 121 14.27 -7.34 -39.15
CA SER A 121 13.18 -6.37 -39.18
C SER A 121 11.78 -6.91 -38.87
N SER A 122 11.40 -6.90 -37.60
CA SER A 122 9.99 -6.68 -37.25
C SER A 122 9.91 -5.75 -36.05
N SER A 123 9.12 -4.69 -36.22
CA SER A 123 8.87 -3.62 -35.25
C SER A 123 8.70 -4.13 -33.81
N GLY A 124 9.69 -3.90 -32.94
CA GLY A 124 9.53 -3.98 -31.49
C GLY A 124 10.45 -2.97 -30.81
N PRO A 125 9.92 -1.82 -30.36
CA PRO A 125 9.76 -1.62 -28.91
C PRO A 125 8.61 -0.64 -28.54
N ARG A 126 7.50 -0.59 -29.29
CA ARG A 126 6.31 0.20 -28.87
C ARG A 126 5.44 -0.52 -27.83
N VAL A 127 5.59 -1.84 -27.70
CA VAL A 127 4.69 -2.72 -26.92
C VAL A 127 4.88 -2.55 -25.40
N HIS A 128 6.06 -2.16 -24.93
CA HIS A 128 6.34 -1.97 -23.49
C HIS A 128 6.44 -0.50 -23.05
N ARG A 129 5.79 0.41 -23.76
CA ARG A 129 5.75 1.86 -23.43
C ARG A 129 5.32 2.13 -21.98
N ARG A 130 4.34 1.37 -21.47
CA ARG A 130 3.87 1.51 -20.07
C ARG A 130 4.94 1.11 -19.07
N ARG A 131 5.72 0.06 -19.35
CA ARG A 131 6.83 -0.38 -18.50
C ARG A 131 7.94 0.67 -18.43
N ARG A 132 8.31 1.28 -19.57
CA ARG A 132 9.25 2.42 -19.59
C ARG A 132 8.73 3.63 -18.81
N ALA A 133 7.47 3.98 -19.01
CA ALA A 133 6.83 5.06 -18.27
C ALA A 133 6.83 4.78 -16.77
N ALA A 134 6.54 3.54 -16.35
CA ALA A 134 6.57 3.13 -14.94
C ALA A 134 7.98 3.17 -14.35
N PHE A 135 8.99 2.73 -15.10
CA PHE A 135 10.39 2.78 -14.66
C PHE A 135 10.83 4.22 -14.35
N ARG A 136 10.68 5.14 -15.32
CA ARG A 136 11.03 6.56 -15.13
C ARG A 136 10.15 7.24 -14.09
N ALA A 137 8.87 6.89 -14.03
CA ALA A 137 7.97 7.39 -13.00
C ALA A 137 8.43 6.99 -11.59
N ALA A 138 8.91 5.76 -11.41
CA ALA A 138 9.43 5.32 -10.12
C ALA A 138 10.70 6.09 -9.72
N LEU A 139 11.66 6.28 -10.63
CA LEU A 139 12.83 7.12 -10.37
C LEU A 139 12.45 8.55 -10.00
N HIS A 140 11.51 9.14 -10.76
CA HIS A 140 11.01 10.50 -10.50
C HIS A 140 10.37 10.63 -9.11
N VAL A 141 9.51 9.68 -8.72
CA VAL A 141 8.84 9.69 -7.42
C VAL A 141 9.82 9.44 -6.26
N LEU A 142 10.85 8.62 -6.47
CA LEU A 142 11.94 8.41 -5.51
C LEU A 142 12.88 9.62 -5.40
N GLY A 143 12.74 10.64 -6.27
CA GLY A 143 13.64 11.78 -6.30
C GLY A 143 15.05 11.43 -6.80
N VAL A 144 15.16 10.35 -7.58
CA VAL A 144 16.44 9.83 -8.08
C VAL A 144 16.77 10.50 -9.41
N SER A 145 18.02 10.94 -9.54
CA SER A 145 18.50 11.52 -10.80
C SER A 145 18.63 10.44 -11.86
N GLU A 146 18.07 10.68 -13.05
CA GLU A 146 18.22 9.75 -14.17
C GLU A 146 19.68 9.71 -14.64
N PRO A 147 20.30 8.52 -14.77
CA PRO A 147 21.65 8.40 -15.31
C PRO A 147 21.73 8.93 -16.76
N PRO A 148 22.84 9.57 -17.15
CA PRO A 148 23.04 10.00 -18.54
C PRO A 148 22.90 8.83 -19.51
N GLY A 149 22.21 9.02 -20.64
CA GLY A 149 22.04 7.98 -21.65
C GLY A 149 20.89 6.99 -21.38
N LEU A 150 20.38 6.90 -20.14
CA LEU A 150 19.25 6.02 -19.79
C LEU A 150 18.06 6.20 -20.72
N GLY A 151 17.84 7.43 -21.18
CA GLY A 151 16.74 7.75 -22.06
C GLY A 151 16.80 7.01 -23.40
N GLU A 152 17.98 6.96 -23.99
CA GLU A 152 18.28 6.28 -25.25
C GLU A 152 18.32 4.76 -25.04
N ASP A 153 19.00 4.30 -23.99
CA ASP A 153 19.11 2.87 -23.66
C ASP A 153 17.75 2.22 -23.42
N LEU A 154 16.81 2.92 -22.77
CA LEU A 154 15.45 2.42 -22.56
C LEU A 154 14.64 2.32 -23.86
N VAL A 155 14.90 3.19 -24.84
CA VAL A 155 14.23 3.13 -26.15
C VAL A 155 14.72 1.91 -26.94
N ASP A 156 16.01 1.61 -26.83
CA ASP A 156 16.69 0.48 -27.45
C ASP A 156 16.52 -0.85 -26.67
N ALA A 157 16.01 -0.78 -25.43
CA ALA A 157 15.73 -1.95 -24.61
C ALA A 157 14.57 -2.79 -25.18
N VAL A 158 14.78 -4.10 -25.30
CA VAL A 158 13.79 -5.10 -25.72
C VAL A 158 12.58 -5.06 -24.79
N GLU A 159 12.84 -5.04 -23.49
CA GLU A 159 11.84 -4.80 -22.45
C GLU A 159 12.48 -4.21 -21.19
N VAL A 160 11.62 -3.62 -20.35
CA VAL A 160 11.95 -3.40 -18.94
C VAL A 160 11.39 -4.59 -18.15
N PRO A 161 12.25 -5.38 -17.47
CA PRO A 161 11.82 -6.56 -16.72
C PRO A 161 10.85 -6.20 -15.58
N LEU A 162 9.83 -7.04 -15.39
CA LEU A 162 8.83 -6.82 -14.33
C LEU A 162 9.46 -6.86 -12.93
N GLY A 163 10.47 -7.70 -12.71
CA GLY A 163 11.20 -7.75 -11.44
C GLY A 163 11.93 -6.45 -11.11
N ALA A 164 12.46 -5.74 -12.11
CA ALA A 164 13.07 -4.42 -11.91
C ALA A 164 12.03 -3.37 -11.49
N LEU A 165 10.85 -3.42 -12.13
CA LEU A 165 9.72 -2.56 -11.78
C LEU A 165 9.16 -2.89 -10.39
N ALA A 166 9.14 -4.16 -9.99
CA ALA A 166 8.72 -4.60 -8.67
C ALA A 166 9.63 -4.02 -7.57
N ALA A 167 10.95 -4.14 -7.76
CA ALA A 167 11.94 -3.62 -6.81
C ALA A 167 11.82 -2.10 -6.63
N LEU A 168 11.62 -1.36 -7.72
CA LEU A 168 11.40 0.09 -7.68
C LEU A 168 10.05 0.47 -7.06
N ALA A 169 8.97 -0.26 -7.37
CA ALA A 169 7.65 -0.01 -6.80
C ALA A 169 7.60 -0.30 -5.29
N ASP A 170 8.31 -1.32 -4.82
CA ASP A 170 8.48 -1.60 -3.39
C ASP A 170 9.21 -0.46 -2.66
N ALA A 171 10.24 0.12 -3.30
CA ALA A 171 10.92 1.29 -2.78
C ALA A 171 9.97 2.50 -2.69
N VAL A 172 9.22 2.77 -3.77
CA VAL A 172 8.21 3.85 -3.83
C VAL A 172 7.15 3.68 -2.72
N GLY A 173 6.65 2.45 -2.52
CA GLY A 173 5.62 2.15 -1.52
C GLY A 173 6.12 2.24 -0.07
N SER A 174 7.43 2.08 0.15
CA SER A 174 8.03 2.17 1.49
C SER A 174 8.22 3.61 1.98
N GLY A 175 8.21 4.60 1.08
CA GLY A 175 8.28 6.03 1.42
C GLY A 175 9.63 6.51 1.98
N ASP A 176 10.66 5.68 1.92
CA ASP A 176 12.01 5.99 2.39
C ASP A 176 12.88 6.46 1.21
N ALA A 177 13.06 7.78 1.08
CA ALA A 177 13.80 8.44 0.00
C ALA A 177 15.33 8.18 0.02
N GLY A 178 15.80 7.21 0.84
CA GLY A 178 17.20 6.82 0.99
C GLY A 178 17.47 5.32 0.88
N ARG A 179 16.49 4.50 0.49
CA ARG A 179 16.65 3.03 0.51
C ARG A 179 17.46 2.51 -0.67
N TRP A 180 18.42 1.64 -0.37
CA TRP A 180 19.16 0.86 -1.37
C TRP A 180 18.21 -0.08 -2.13
N VAL A 181 18.10 0.10 -3.45
CA VAL A 181 17.43 -0.84 -4.36
C VAL A 181 18.50 -1.56 -5.16
N SER A 182 18.44 -2.89 -5.20
CA SER A 182 19.27 -3.66 -6.12
C SER A 182 18.40 -4.73 -6.78
N TRP A 183 18.45 -4.74 -8.10
CA TRP A 183 17.83 -5.76 -8.92
C TRP A 183 18.82 -6.25 -9.97
N ARG A 184 18.89 -7.57 -10.13
CA ARG A 184 19.58 -8.27 -11.21
C ARG A 184 18.72 -9.47 -11.65
N PRO A 185 18.74 -9.88 -12.92
CA PRO A 185 18.15 -11.13 -13.36
C PRO A 185 18.70 -12.29 -12.53
N LEU A 186 17.85 -13.26 -12.21
CA LEU A 186 18.31 -14.55 -11.68
C LEU A 186 19.19 -15.21 -12.76
N PRO A 187 20.36 -15.76 -12.40
CA PRO A 187 21.16 -16.51 -13.38
C PRO A 187 20.32 -17.65 -13.95
N ASP A 188 20.51 -17.94 -15.23
CA ASP A 188 19.89 -19.10 -15.84
C ASP A 188 20.23 -20.34 -15.00
N ALA A 189 19.26 -21.23 -14.81
CA ALA A 189 19.44 -22.43 -13.99
C ALA A 189 20.63 -23.31 -14.46
N ALA A 190 21.09 -23.11 -15.70
CA ALA A 190 22.29 -23.72 -16.26
C ALA A 190 23.61 -23.14 -15.71
N GLU A 191 23.67 -21.85 -15.37
CA GLU A 191 24.89 -21.21 -14.82
C GLU A 191 25.04 -21.36 -13.31
N ALA A 192 23.92 -21.50 -12.59
CA ALA A 192 23.92 -21.64 -11.12
C ALA A 192 24.52 -22.97 -10.63
N ALA A 193 24.56 -24.00 -11.49
CA ALA A 193 25.16 -25.30 -11.17
C ALA A 193 26.70 -25.27 -11.13
N ASP A 194 27.35 -24.29 -11.77
CA ASP A 194 28.81 -24.25 -11.93
C ASP A 194 29.53 -23.48 -10.80
N ARG A 195 28.79 -22.73 -9.97
CA ARG A 195 29.36 -21.91 -8.88
C ARG A 195 29.03 -22.41 -7.47
N GLY A 196 28.70 -23.68 -7.33
CA GLY A 196 28.47 -24.33 -6.03
C GLY A 196 29.75 -24.52 -5.22
N GLY A 197 30.32 -23.43 -4.70
CA GLY A 197 31.41 -23.43 -3.73
C GLY A 197 30.89 -23.17 -2.32
N VAL A 198 30.97 -24.20 -1.48
CA VAL A 198 30.66 -24.24 -0.04
C VAL A 198 31.25 -23.05 0.73
N LEU A 199 30.45 -22.37 1.57
CA LEU A 199 30.98 -21.59 2.71
C LEU A 199 30.13 -21.73 3.98
N ASP A 200 30.87 -22.09 5.03
CA ASP A 200 30.57 -22.36 6.43
C ASP A 200 30.34 -21.04 7.22
N PRO A 201 29.47 -20.99 8.25
CA PRO A 201 29.05 -19.75 8.89
C PRO A 201 29.79 -19.53 10.21
N THR A 202 30.82 -18.69 10.24
CA THR A 202 31.26 -18.00 11.46
C THR A 202 32.03 -16.72 11.13
N ARG A 203 31.47 -15.55 11.51
CA ARG A 203 32.18 -14.44 12.18
C ARG A 203 31.30 -13.19 12.30
N ASP A 204 30.93 -12.91 13.54
CA ASP A 204 31.14 -11.69 14.31
C ASP A 204 31.18 -10.34 13.58
N GLY A 205 30.29 -9.45 14.05
CA GLY A 205 30.35 -8.01 13.88
C GLY A 205 29.57 -7.35 15.01
N GLU A 206 30.26 -7.09 16.12
CA GLU A 206 29.82 -6.15 17.16
C GLU A 206 29.96 -4.70 16.69
N GLU A 207 29.32 -3.82 17.47
CA GLU A 207 29.42 -2.35 17.53
C GLU A 207 28.55 -1.55 16.54
N THR A 208 27.80 -0.52 16.93
CA THR A 208 27.47 0.07 18.23
C THR A 208 26.22 0.93 18.02
N SER A 209 25.42 0.97 19.08
CA SER A 209 24.29 1.87 19.34
C SER A 209 24.65 3.35 19.33
N GLU A 210 23.80 4.20 18.75
CA GLU A 210 23.37 5.41 19.46
C GLU A 210 21.99 5.91 19.05
N VAL A 211 21.22 6.19 20.10
CA VAL A 211 19.79 6.43 20.15
C VAL A 211 19.54 7.93 20.11
N ARG A 212 18.67 8.39 19.21
CA ARG A 212 17.93 9.65 19.43
C ARG A 212 16.44 9.43 19.27
N ARG A 213 15.81 9.18 20.42
CA ARG A 213 14.36 9.20 20.66
C ARG A 213 13.83 10.62 20.49
N THR A 214 12.83 10.80 19.61
CA THR A 214 11.71 11.73 19.80
C THR A 214 10.49 11.27 18.97
N SER A 215 9.38 10.93 19.65
CA SER A 215 7.97 10.85 19.22
C SER A 215 7.69 10.25 17.82
N ASP A 216 7.45 8.94 17.65
CA ASP A 216 6.38 8.07 18.19
C ASP A 216 4.94 8.55 17.90
N SER A 217 4.11 7.63 17.38
CA SER A 217 2.71 7.70 16.86
C SER A 217 2.43 7.76 15.34
N ARG A 218 3.42 7.87 14.43
CA ARG A 218 3.14 7.93 12.96
C ARG A 218 3.58 6.73 12.10
N ARG A 219 4.22 5.69 12.65
CA ARG A 219 4.88 4.64 11.85
C ARG A 219 4.19 3.29 11.76
N ASP A 220 2.93 3.18 12.15
CA ASP A 220 2.25 1.87 12.20
C ASP A 220 1.10 1.71 11.18
N LEU A 221 1.13 2.54 10.12
CA LEU A 221 0.23 2.45 8.96
C LEU A 221 0.62 1.32 8.00
N GLY A 222 1.92 1.00 7.88
CA GLY A 222 2.44 0.04 6.91
C GLY A 222 2.08 -1.43 7.17
N ALA A 223 1.67 -1.77 8.40
CA ALA A 223 1.24 -3.13 8.75
C ALA A 223 -0.18 -3.45 8.26
N TRP A 224 -0.99 -2.41 7.96
CA TRP A 224 -2.43 -2.53 7.71
C TRP A 224 -2.84 -2.26 6.26
N MET A 225 -1.88 -2.00 5.38
CA MET A 225 -2.16 -1.78 3.97
C MET A 225 -2.25 -3.13 3.25
N PRO A 226 -3.29 -3.38 2.44
CA PRO A 226 -3.26 -4.45 1.45
C PRO A 226 -2.05 -4.24 0.54
N ARG A 227 -1.26 -5.29 0.30
CA ARG A 227 -0.14 -5.22 -0.65
C ARG A 227 -0.60 -5.60 -2.05
N ALA A 228 -0.08 -4.82 -3.01
CA ALA A 228 -0.28 -4.79 -4.47
C ALA A 228 -1.63 -4.24 -4.97
N GLY A 229 -1.64 -2.95 -5.35
CA GLY A 229 -2.66 -2.33 -6.21
C GLY A 229 -3.70 -1.40 -5.56
N VAL A 230 -3.42 -0.84 -4.36
CA VAL A 230 -4.40 -0.02 -3.60
C VAL A 230 -5.01 1.09 -4.45
N SER A 231 -6.34 1.07 -4.57
CA SER A 231 -7.10 2.14 -5.22
C SER A 231 -6.91 3.45 -4.45
N VAL A 232 -6.74 4.58 -5.13
CA VAL A 232 -6.68 5.91 -4.49
C VAL A 232 -7.90 6.13 -3.58
N THR A 233 -9.07 5.62 -3.97
CA THR A 233 -10.30 5.65 -3.18
C THR A 233 -10.15 4.90 -1.86
N GLU A 234 -9.44 3.77 -1.83
CA GLU A 234 -9.22 2.97 -0.63
C GLU A 234 -8.27 3.67 0.35
N MET A 235 -7.19 4.28 -0.18
CA MET A 235 -6.31 5.12 0.61
C MET A 235 -7.06 6.30 1.24
N LEU A 236 -7.91 6.95 0.46
CA LEU A 236 -8.72 8.08 0.92
C LEU A 236 -9.82 7.64 1.89
N ALA A 237 -10.38 6.43 1.76
CA ALA A 237 -11.32 5.87 2.73
C ALA A 237 -10.65 5.64 4.09
N VAL A 238 -9.42 5.11 4.11
CA VAL A 238 -8.61 4.99 5.33
C VAL A 238 -8.37 6.35 5.96
N ARG A 239 -7.93 7.35 5.17
CA ARG A 239 -7.73 8.72 5.66
C ARG A 239 -9.01 9.36 6.17
N LEU A 240 -10.15 9.15 5.50
CA LEU A 240 -11.43 9.72 5.88
C LEU A 240 -11.91 9.12 7.19
N ARG A 241 -11.74 7.80 7.36
CA ARG A 241 -11.98 7.13 8.64
C ARG A 241 -11.18 7.83 9.73
N ASP A 242 -9.86 7.91 9.61
CA ASP A 242 -9.01 8.52 10.65
C ASP A 242 -9.40 9.99 10.94
N ALA A 243 -9.81 10.73 9.91
CA ALA A 243 -10.31 12.10 10.04
C ALA A 243 -11.68 12.17 10.74
N ILE A 244 -12.58 11.20 10.52
CA ILE A 244 -13.84 11.06 11.26
C ILE A 244 -13.54 10.79 12.73
N ILE A 245 -12.61 9.87 13.02
CA ILE A 245 -12.19 9.53 14.41
C ILE A 245 -11.67 10.78 15.14
N ALA A 246 -10.91 11.63 14.44
CA ALA A 246 -10.34 12.85 15.01
C ALA A 246 -11.34 14.03 15.07
N SER A 247 -12.54 13.89 14.52
CA SER A 247 -13.56 14.94 14.47
C SER A 247 -14.57 14.81 15.62
N ASP A 248 -15.36 15.87 15.84
CA ASP A 248 -16.45 15.86 16.82
C ASP A 248 -17.75 15.22 16.30
N LEU A 249 -17.69 14.48 15.18
CA LEU A 249 -18.85 13.78 14.62
C LEU A 249 -19.36 12.69 15.57
N ARG A 250 -20.68 12.65 15.73
CA ARG A 250 -21.40 11.70 16.59
C ARG A 250 -22.11 10.62 15.75
N PRO A 251 -22.41 9.46 16.35
CA PRO A 251 -23.29 8.48 15.73
C PRO A 251 -24.59 9.12 15.21
N GLY A 252 -24.95 8.87 13.96
CA GLY A 252 -26.13 9.42 13.28
C GLY A 252 -25.93 10.76 12.58
N ASP A 253 -24.79 11.45 12.80
CA ASP A 253 -24.51 12.73 12.15
C ASP A 253 -24.40 12.58 10.62
N PRO A 254 -24.93 13.54 9.84
CA PRO A 254 -24.79 13.54 8.39
C PRO A 254 -23.35 13.83 7.96
N LEU A 255 -22.83 13.03 7.05
CA LEU A 255 -21.51 13.18 6.46
C LEU A 255 -21.61 13.56 4.99
N THR A 256 -21.71 14.87 4.72
CA THR A 256 -21.86 15.37 3.34
C THR A 256 -20.57 15.23 2.53
N GLY A 257 -20.70 15.07 1.20
CA GLY A 257 -19.54 15.08 0.28
C GLY A 257 -18.71 16.36 0.35
N ALA A 258 -19.33 17.51 0.66
CA ALA A 258 -18.61 18.77 0.86
C ALA A 258 -17.76 18.75 2.14
N TYR A 259 -18.29 18.18 3.23
CA TYR A 259 -17.55 18.04 4.48
C TYR A 259 -16.41 17.03 4.36
N ALA A 260 -16.66 15.87 3.73
CA ALA A 260 -15.64 14.86 3.46
C ALA A 260 -14.53 15.38 2.54
N ALA A 261 -14.87 16.14 1.49
CA ALA A 261 -13.91 16.81 0.61
C ALA A 261 -12.97 17.75 1.38
N ARG A 262 -13.52 18.50 2.34
CA ARG A 262 -12.73 19.40 3.20
C ARG A 262 -11.83 18.64 4.17
N LEU A 263 -12.31 17.55 4.77
CA LEU A 263 -11.50 16.70 5.67
C LEU A 263 -10.31 16.07 4.96
N LEU A 264 -10.50 15.65 3.70
CA LEU A 264 -9.50 14.94 2.92
C LEU A 264 -8.57 15.84 2.09
N ASP A 265 -8.97 17.10 1.88
CA ASP A 265 -8.40 18.04 0.93
C ASP A 265 -8.42 17.49 -0.52
N VAL A 266 -9.60 17.11 -0.99
CA VAL A 266 -9.82 16.51 -2.33
C VAL A 266 -11.06 17.12 -3.02
N PRO A 267 -11.20 16.99 -4.35
CA PRO A 267 -12.42 17.41 -5.05
C PRO A 267 -13.68 16.70 -4.54
N ARG A 268 -14.84 17.36 -4.61
CA ARG A 268 -16.13 16.80 -4.15
C ARG A 268 -16.53 15.50 -4.84
N SER A 269 -16.21 15.35 -6.13
CA SER A 269 -16.45 14.10 -6.86
C SER A 269 -15.66 12.93 -6.27
N VAL A 270 -14.37 13.15 -5.98
CA VAL A 270 -13.50 12.16 -5.34
C VAL A 270 -14.01 11.82 -3.94
N ALA A 271 -14.40 12.82 -3.15
CA ALA A 271 -14.98 12.58 -1.82
C ALA A 271 -16.30 11.80 -1.90
N ALA A 272 -17.15 12.06 -2.89
CA ALA A 272 -18.37 11.30 -3.11
C ALA A 272 -18.09 9.83 -3.44
N ASP A 273 -17.05 9.56 -4.23
CA ASP A 273 -16.62 8.17 -4.54
C ASP A 273 -16.12 7.45 -3.29
N VAL A 274 -15.36 8.14 -2.44
CA VAL A 274 -14.89 7.61 -1.15
C VAL A 274 -16.05 7.34 -0.21
N LEU A 275 -17.01 8.25 -0.10
CA LEU A 275 -18.21 8.06 0.73
C LEU A 275 -19.05 6.89 0.24
N ARG A 276 -19.30 6.77 -1.07
CA ARG A 276 -20.01 5.62 -1.66
C ARG A 276 -19.29 4.32 -1.34
N ARG A 277 -17.97 4.28 -1.52
CA ARG A 277 -17.18 3.11 -1.18
C ARG A 277 -17.27 2.74 0.30
N MET A 278 -17.21 3.72 1.20
CA MET A 278 -17.35 3.47 2.63
C MET A 278 -18.76 3.03 3.03
N VAL A 279 -19.80 3.43 2.30
CA VAL A 279 -21.16 2.87 2.43
C VAL A 279 -21.21 1.43 1.93
N ASP A 280 -20.63 1.15 0.76
CA ASP A 280 -20.57 -0.20 0.20
C ASP A 280 -19.80 -1.19 1.11
N ASP A 281 -18.77 -0.70 1.81
CA ASP A 281 -18.00 -1.47 2.80
C ASP A 281 -18.70 -1.56 4.17
N GLU A 282 -19.90 -0.98 4.32
CA GLU A 282 -20.71 -0.87 5.54
C GLU A 282 -19.99 -0.16 6.70
N LEU A 283 -19.09 0.77 6.38
CA LEU A 283 -18.40 1.64 7.34
C LEU A 283 -19.18 2.94 7.61
N LEU A 284 -20.08 3.31 6.70
CA LEU A 284 -21.00 4.44 6.83
C LEU A 284 -22.42 3.96 6.54
N ASP A 285 -23.41 4.61 7.14
CA ASP A 285 -24.82 4.33 6.85
C ASP A 285 -25.28 5.15 5.66
N GLY A 286 -25.73 4.47 4.60
CA GLY A 286 -26.36 5.08 3.41
C GLY A 286 -27.83 4.70 3.23
N SER A 287 -28.43 3.97 4.17
CA SER A 287 -29.77 3.37 4.04
C SER A 287 -30.92 4.39 3.90
N ARG A 288 -30.68 5.64 4.33
CA ARG A 288 -31.69 6.72 4.34
C ARG A 288 -31.56 7.69 3.17
N GLY A 289 -30.76 7.34 2.15
CA GLY A 289 -30.52 8.16 0.97
C GLY A 289 -29.47 9.26 1.18
N ASP A 290 -29.08 9.56 2.41
CA ASP A 290 -27.92 10.37 2.78
C ASP A 290 -26.86 9.54 3.51
N VAL A 291 -25.60 9.98 3.41
CA VAL A 291 -24.47 9.29 4.08
C VAL A 291 -24.34 9.81 5.50
N ARG A 292 -24.27 8.90 6.47
CA ARG A 292 -24.23 9.21 7.92
C ARG A 292 -23.17 8.40 8.66
N ILE A 293 -22.76 8.92 9.81
CA ILE A 293 -21.97 8.14 10.76
C ILE A 293 -22.85 7.00 11.31
N PRO A 294 -22.40 5.74 11.30
CA PRO A 294 -23.22 4.62 11.75
C PRO A 294 -23.71 4.78 13.19
N LEU A 295 -24.94 4.37 13.43
CA LEU A 295 -25.45 4.11 14.78
C LEU A 295 -24.94 2.74 15.22
N ALA A 296 -23.99 2.70 16.15
CA ALA A 296 -23.53 1.44 16.73
C ALA A 296 -24.59 0.91 17.71
N SER A 297 -25.43 -0.03 17.28
CA SER A 297 -26.34 -0.75 18.18
C SER A 297 -25.63 -1.89 18.90
N ALA A 298 -26.20 -2.37 20.01
CA ALA A 298 -25.66 -3.55 20.69
C ALA A 298 -25.76 -4.81 19.81
N ASN A 299 -26.77 -4.90 18.95
CA ASN A 299 -26.94 -6.04 18.04
C ASN A 299 -25.84 -6.06 16.96
N ASP A 300 -25.46 -4.89 16.42
CA ASP A 300 -24.36 -4.81 15.43
C ASP A 300 -23.04 -5.30 16.04
N VAL A 301 -22.79 -4.97 17.31
CA VAL A 301 -21.61 -5.46 18.05
C VAL A 301 -21.69 -6.98 18.22
N ILE A 302 -22.83 -7.51 18.67
CA ILE A 302 -23.04 -8.95 18.87
C ILE A 302 -22.81 -9.72 17.57
N GLU A 303 -23.46 -9.31 16.49
CA GLU A 303 -23.39 -9.98 15.19
C GLU A 303 -21.98 -9.96 14.62
N LEU A 304 -21.33 -8.80 14.62
CA LEU A 304 -19.97 -8.65 14.10
C LEU A 304 -18.97 -9.51 14.88
N TYR A 305 -19.06 -9.51 16.22
CA TYR A 305 -18.16 -10.30 17.04
C TYR A 305 -18.47 -11.80 17.01
N ALA A 306 -19.72 -12.21 16.80
CA ALA A 306 -20.07 -13.62 16.62
C ALA A 306 -19.43 -14.16 15.33
N ALA A 307 -19.58 -13.42 14.21
CA ALA A 307 -18.92 -13.77 12.95
C ALA A 307 -17.38 -13.79 13.11
N ARG A 308 -16.81 -12.77 13.76
CA ARG A 308 -15.37 -12.68 14.02
C ARG A 308 -14.87 -13.82 14.90
N MET A 309 -15.67 -14.29 15.85
CA MET A 309 -15.33 -15.43 16.70
C MET A 309 -15.11 -16.68 15.86
N LEU A 310 -16.09 -17.03 15.03
CA LEU A 310 -16.05 -18.20 14.14
C LEU A 310 -14.90 -18.14 13.12
N LEU A 311 -14.65 -16.96 12.54
CA LEU A 311 -13.48 -16.76 11.66
C LEU A 311 -12.18 -17.00 12.44
N GLY A 312 -12.07 -16.46 13.65
CA GLY A 312 -10.91 -16.65 14.52
C GLY A 312 -10.66 -18.11 14.87
N ASP A 313 -11.71 -18.90 15.10
CA ASP A 313 -11.57 -20.34 15.39
C ASP A 313 -10.85 -21.08 14.27
N VAL A 314 -11.29 -20.86 13.02
CA VAL A 314 -10.69 -21.48 11.84
C VAL A 314 -9.24 -21.00 11.66
N LEU A 315 -9.00 -19.70 11.80
CA LEU A 315 -7.68 -19.10 11.66
C LEU A 315 -6.68 -19.61 12.70
N LEU A 316 -7.09 -19.73 13.96
CA LEU A 316 -6.22 -20.18 15.06
C LEU A 316 -5.90 -21.66 14.96
N ARG A 317 -6.87 -22.49 14.58
CA ARG A 317 -6.63 -23.92 14.30
C ARG A 317 -5.61 -24.10 13.18
N ALA A 318 -5.76 -23.35 12.09
CA ALA A 318 -4.81 -23.39 10.97
C ALA A 318 -3.44 -22.78 11.32
N ALA A 319 -3.38 -21.72 12.13
CA ALA A 319 -2.10 -21.15 12.58
C ALA A 319 -1.33 -22.11 13.49
N SER A 320 -2.04 -22.91 14.31
CA SER A 320 -1.43 -23.89 15.23
C SER A 320 -0.71 -25.04 14.53
N SER A 321 -1.13 -25.38 13.30
CA SER A 321 -0.49 -26.45 12.51
C SER A 321 0.69 -25.96 11.67
N ARG A 322 0.99 -24.66 11.70
CA ARG A 322 2.03 -24.05 10.85
C ARG A 322 3.35 -23.82 11.61
N PRO A 323 4.48 -23.74 10.89
CA PRO A 323 5.77 -23.47 11.52
C PRO A 323 5.79 -22.15 12.29
N ARG A 324 6.33 -22.18 13.52
CA ARG A 324 6.39 -21.05 14.48
C ARG A 324 6.98 -19.76 13.91
N ARG A 325 7.84 -19.83 12.89
CA ARG A 325 8.41 -18.65 12.21
C ARG A 325 7.34 -17.69 11.67
N HIS A 326 6.15 -18.19 11.34
CA HIS A 326 5.04 -17.36 10.87
C HIS A 326 4.44 -16.47 11.98
N LEU A 327 4.72 -16.77 13.26
CA LEU A 327 4.24 -16.01 14.42
C LEU A 327 5.17 -14.86 14.83
N LEU A 328 6.32 -14.67 14.15
CA LEU A 328 7.31 -13.66 14.54
C LEU A 328 6.77 -12.23 14.52
N ARG A 329 5.89 -11.91 13.56
CA ARG A 329 5.25 -10.59 13.49
C ARG A 329 4.26 -10.37 14.64
N ALA A 330 3.43 -11.37 14.92
CA ALA A 330 2.51 -11.33 16.06
C ALA A 330 3.28 -11.16 17.39
N ARG A 331 4.43 -11.83 17.56
CA ARG A 331 5.29 -11.64 18.74
C ARG A 331 5.75 -10.19 18.89
N ARG A 332 6.27 -9.57 17.83
CA ARG A 332 6.75 -8.18 17.88
C ARG A 332 5.63 -7.19 18.25
N VAL A 333 4.43 -7.40 17.73
CA VAL A 333 3.28 -6.56 18.07
C VAL A 333 2.88 -6.74 19.55
N LEU A 334 2.95 -7.97 20.06
CA LEU A 334 2.65 -8.24 21.47
C LEU A 334 3.60 -7.50 22.42
N ASP A 335 4.86 -7.30 22.03
CA ASP A 335 5.82 -6.52 22.81
C ASP A 335 5.39 -5.05 22.91
N ALA A 336 4.85 -4.47 21.83
CA ALA A 336 4.28 -3.11 21.86
C ALA A 336 3.03 -3.02 22.74
N ILE A 337 2.17 -4.05 22.77
CA ILE A 337 1.03 -4.12 23.70
C ILE A 337 1.54 -4.18 25.15
N ALA A 338 2.62 -4.92 25.41
CA ALA A 338 3.21 -5.03 26.74
C ALA A 338 3.77 -3.69 27.25
N GLU A 339 4.46 -2.94 26.38
CA GLU A 339 4.92 -1.59 26.68
C GLU A 339 3.76 -0.63 26.94
N GLY A 340 2.72 -0.66 26.09
CA GLY A 340 1.53 0.16 26.27
C GLY A 340 0.80 -0.15 27.59
N ALA A 341 0.69 -1.41 27.97
CA ALA A 341 0.11 -1.80 29.26
C ALA A 341 0.94 -1.29 30.45
N ALA A 342 2.27 -1.37 30.38
CA ALA A 342 3.16 -0.88 31.44
C ALA A 342 3.11 0.64 31.62
N THR A 343 2.90 1.38 30.53
CA THR A 343 2.84 2.86 30.53
C THR A 343 1.42 3.40 30.73
N GLY A 344 0.40 2.54 30.77
CA GLY A 344 -1.00 2.94 30.87
C GLY A 344 -1.56 3.58 29.60
N ALA A 345 -0.94 3.32 28.44
CA ALA A 345 -1.41 3.79 27.15
C ALA A 345 -2.61 2.97 26.65
N ASN A 346 -3.40 3.56 25.75
CA ASN A 346 -4.46 2.84 25.05
C ASN A 346 -3.84 1.84 24.05
N VAL A 347 -4.12 0.54 24.25
CA VAL A 347 -3.56 -0.56 23.44
C VAL A 347 -4.51 -1.10 22.37
N GLY A 348 -5.69 -0.51 22.17
CA GLY A 348 -6.74 -1.07 21.31
C GLY A 348 -6.29 -1.31 19.86
N ASP A 349 -5.57 -0.36 19.26
CA ASP A 349 -5.04 -0.54 17.91
C ASP A 349 -3.97 -1.63 17.84
N ALA A 350 -3.05 -1.65 18.80
CA ALA A 350 -1.99 -2.65 18.90
C ALA A 350 -2.56 -4.07 19.07
N ASP A 351 -3.62 -4.22 19.87
CA ASP A 351 -4.37 -5.47 20.00
C ASP A 351 -4.96 -5.93 18.66
N LEU A 352 -5.64 -5.04 17.94
CA LEU A 352 -6.16 -5.38 16.61
C LEU A 352 -5.03 -5.70 15.60
N ARG A 353 -3.83 -5.09 15.73
CA ARG A 353 -2.64 -5.48 14.95
C ARG A 353 -2.25 -6.92 15.28
N PHE A 354 -2.21 -7.28 16.55
CA PHE A 354 -1.79 -8.59 17.01
C PHE A 354 -2.72 -9.67 16.46
N GLN A 355 -4.03 -9.48 16.59
CA GLN A 355 -5.04 -10.39 16.05
C GLN A 355 -4.88 -10.57 14.53
N GLN A 356 -4.57 -9.49 13.81
CA GLN A 356 -4.37 -9.54 12.36
C GLN A 356 -3.12 -10.32 11.96
N GLU A 357 -2.00 -10.14 12.67
CA GLU A 357 -0.77 -10.89 12.40
C GLU A 357 -0.92 -12.37 12.77
N VAL A 358 -1.68 -12.69 13.82
CA VAL A 358 -2.06 -14.07 14.14
C VAL A 358 -2.93 -14.67 13.02
N ALA A 359 -3.92 -13.93 12.53
CA ALA A 359 -4.76 -14.39 11.41
C ALA A 359 -3.90 -14.67 10.17
N ARG A 360 -2.98 -13.77 9.80
CA ARG A 360 -2.07 -13.95 8.66
C ARG A 360 -1.15 -15.16 8.81
N ALA A 361 -0.76 -15.49 10.03
CA ALA A 361 0.06 -16.68 10.29
C ALA A 361 -0.64 -18.00 9.92
N SER A 362 -1.97 -18.02 9.80
CA SER A 362 -2.75 -19.18 9.35
C SER A 362 -2.52 -19.58 7.89
N GLY A 363 -2.10 -18.65 7.03
CA GLY A 363 -2.00 -18.86 5.59
C GLY A 363 -3.34 -19.00 4.85
N LEU A 364 -4.48 -18.85 5.52
CA LEU A 364 -5.81 -18.92 4.90
C LEU A 364 -6.20 -17.58 4.29
N GLU A 365 -5.64 -17.25 3.13
CA GLU A 365 -5.75 -15.91 2.53
C GLU A 365 -7.18 -15.35 2.45
N GLN A 366 -8.15 -16.18 2.03
CA GLN A 366 -9.55 -15.75 1.91
C GLN A 366 -10.18 -15.45 3.27
N THR A 367 -9.99 -16.35 4.25
CA THR A 367 -10.49 -16.17 5.62
C THR A 367 -9.82 -14.98 6.30
N VAL A 368 -8.53 -14.76 6.04
CA VAL A 368 -7.79 -13.58 6.51
C VAL A 368 -8.41 -12.30 5.96
N ARG A 369 -8.79 -12.25 4.68
CA ARG A 369 -9.46 -11.07 4.09
C ARG A 369 -10.81 -10.77 4.74
N LEU A 370 -11.62 -11.81 5.02
CA LEU A 370 -12.89 -11.64 5.74
C LEU A 370 -12.65 -11.11 7.17
N PHE A 371 -11.64 -11.65 7.86
CA PHE A 371 -11.25 -11.19 9.18
C PHE A 371 -10.71 -9.75 9.16
N GLU A 372 -9.92 -9.38 8.15
CA GLU A 372 -9.44 -8.00 7.92
C GLU A 372 -10.60 -7.03 7.75
N SER A 373 -11.57 -7.37 6.90
CA SER A 373 -12.78 -6.56 6.70
C SER A 373 -13.54 -6.35 8.02
N SER A 374 -13.74 -7.42 8.81
CA SER A 374 -14.36 -7.30 10.14
C SER A 374 -13.54 -6.41 11.09
N THR A 375 -12.21 -6.46 11.02
CA THR A 375 -11.32 -5.62 11.84
C THR A 375 -11.53 -4.13 11.52
N VAL A 376 -11.73 -3.77 10.24
CA VAL A 376 -12.01 -2.38 9.85
C VAL A 376 -13.32 -1.89 10.46
N ARG A 377 -14.36 -2.73 10.44
CA ARG A 377 -15.66 -2.42 11.07
C ARG A 377 -15.55 -2.28 12.59
N VAL A 378 -14.82 -3.18 13.25
CA VAL A 378 -14.55 -3.10 14.70
C VAL A 378 -13.87 -1.76 15.06
N ARG A 379 -12.91 -1.29 14.26
CA ARG A 379 -12.27 0.02 14.50
C ARG A 379 -13.24 1.19 14.37
N MET A 380 -14.14 1.14 13.40
CA MET A 380 -15.18 2.15 13.25
C MET A 380 -16.06 2.18 14.51
N LEU A 381 -16.48 1.02 15.02
CA LEU A 381 -17.25 0.94 16.27
C LEU A 381 -16.45 1.45 17.48
N ILE A 382 -15.17 1.09 17.61
CA ILE A 382 -14.27 1.61 18.66
C ILE A 382 -14.25 3.13 18.67
N ALA A 383 -14.10 3.74 17.49
CA ALA A 383 -14.05 5.18 17.37
C ALA A 383 -15.39 5.84 17.68
N VAL A 384 -16.48 5.34 17.08
CA VAL A 384 -17.84 5.86 17.26
C VAL A 384 -18.29 5.76 18.72
N LEU A 385 -17.98 4.65 19.39
CA LEU A 385 -18.25 4.44 20.82
C LEU A 385 -17.23 5.12 21.74
N ARG A 386 -16.19 5.75 21.18
CA ARG A 386 -15.07 6.39 21.89
C ARG A 386 -14.47 5.46 22.94
N MET A 387 -14.17 4.24 22.52
CA MET A 387 -13.61 3.21 23.38
C MET A 387 -12.17 3.57 23.78
N ASP A 388 -11.85 3.29 25.04
CA ASP A 388 -10.51 3.50 25.59
C ASP A 388 -10.11 2.24 26.35
N TYR A 389 -9.02 1.63 25.89
CA TYR A 389 -8.54 0.35 26.38
C TYR A 389 -7.34 0.48 27.33
N ALA A 390 -6.96 1.68 27.75
CA ALA A 390 -5.88 1.87 28.72
C ALA A 390 -6.13 1.09 30.02
N ARG A 391 -7.37 1.13 30.54
CA ARG A 391 -7.76 0.44 31.78
C ARG A 391 -7.82 -1.08 31.66
N THR A 392 -8.02 -1.61 30.45
CA THR A 392 -8.12 -3.05 30.16
C THR A 392 -6.85 -3.59 29.50
N ALA A 393 -5.80 -2.78 29.35
CA ALA A 393 -4.57 -3.15 28.66
C ALA A 393 -3.90 -4.41 29.25
N HIS A 394 -3.88 -4.54 30.58
CA HIS A 394 -3.31 -5.71 31.26
C HIS A 394 -4.08 -7.00 30.99
N SER A 395 -5.42 -6.95 30.95
CA SER A 395 -6.23 -8.13 30.63
C SER A 395 -6.11 -8.50 29.15
N ILE A 396 -6.08 -7.51 28.25
CA ILE A 396 -5.85 -7.71 26.81
C ILE A 396 -4.52 -8.42 26.58
N LEU A 397 -3.44 -7.89 27.18
CA LEU A 397 -2.10 -8.48 27.11
C LEU A 397 -2.06 -9.91 27.64
N ALA A 398 -2.77 -10.18 28.74
CA ALA A 398 -2.83 -11.53 29.30
C ALA A 398 -3.52 -12.52 28.35
N ASP A 399 -4.59 -12.12 27.67
CA ASP A 399 -5.26 -12.97 26.68
C ASP A 399 -4.41 -13.17 25.42
N ASP A 400 -3.74 -12.13 24.93
CA ASP A 400 -2.86 -12.24 23.75
C ASP A 400 -1.65 -13.15 24.01
N ARG A 401 -1.09 -13.08 25.23
CA ARG A 401 -0.06 -14.02 25.69
C ARG A 401 -0.56 -15.46 25.71
N ARG A 402 -1.80 -15.71 26.17
CA ARG A 402 -2.40 -17.06 26.17
C ARG A 402 -2.59 -17.58 24.75
N ILE A 403 -3.11 -16.76 23.84
CA ILE A 403 -3.27 -17.11 22.43
C ILE A 403 -1.91 -17.48 21.84
N LEU A 404 -0.92 -16.59 21.95
CA LEU A 404 0.39 -16.82 21.35
C LEU A 404 1.13 -18.02 21.96
N ALA A 405 1.02 -18.24 23.27
CA ALA A 405 1.59 -19.41 23.93
C ALA A 405 0.98 -20.72 23.43
N ALA A 406 -0.35 -20.79 23.28
CA ALA A 406 -1.04 -21.95 22.74
C ALA A 406 -0.64 -22.24 21.28
N LEU A 407 -0.57 -21.20 20.43
CA LEU A 407 -0.09 -21.32 19.05
C LEU A 407 1.35 -21.83 18.97
N VAL A 408 2.24 -21.34 19.84
CA VAL A 408 3.63 -21.82 19.91
C VAL A 408 3.69 -23.27 20.38
N ALA A 409 2.83 -23.68 21.32
CA ALA A 409 2.74 -25.06 21.79
C ALA A 409 2.12 -26.02 20.76
N GLY A 410 1.49 -25.50 19.69
CA GLY A 410 0.70 -26.32 18.76
C GLY A 410 -0.61 -26.80 19.39
N ASP A 411 -1.18 -26.04 20.34
CA ASP A 411 -2.43 -26.33 21.04
C ASP A 411 -3.59 -25.50 20.43
N PRO A 412 -4.28 -26.01 19.39
CA PRO A 412 -5.37 -25.29 18.75
C PRO A 412 -6.54 -25.04 19.70
N ASP A 413 -6.87 -25.98 20.58
CA ASP A 413 -8.01 -25.83 21.47
C ASP A 413 -7.73 -24.82 22.59
N GLY A 414 -6.49 -24.76 23.08
CA GLY A 414 -6.04 -23.70 23.99
C GLY A 414 -6.11 -22.31 23.36
N ALA A 415 -5.71 -22.19 22.08
CA ALA A 415 -5.78 -20.94 21.34
C ALA A 415 -7.23 -20.48 21.15
N VAL A 416 -8.12 -21.39 20.73
CA VAL A 416 -9.56 -21.12 20.55
C VAL A 416 -10.22 -20.71 21.88
N ARG A 417 -9.96 -21.45 22.98
CA ARG A 417 -10.48 -21.07 24.31
C ARG A 417 -10.02 -19.68 24.76
N ALA A 418 -8.77 -19.31 24.48
CA ALA A 418 -8.26 -17.98 24.80
C ALA A 418 -8.90 -16.88 23.95
N TRP A 419 -9.12 -17.16 22.67
CA TRP A 419 -9.82 -16.29 21.74
C TRP A 419 -11.28 -16.04 22.11
N HIS A 420 -12.01 -17.08 22.51
CA HIS A 420 -13.40 -16.96 22.98
C HIS A 420 -13.51 -16.07 24.21
N ARG A 421 -12.64 -16.26 25.22
CA ARG A 421 -12.60 -15.39 26.41
C ARG A 421 -12.32 -13.94 26.05
N LYS A 422 -11.32 -13.69 25.21
CA LYS A 422 -10.95 -12.35 24.76
C LYS A 422 -12.12 -11.66 24.03
N THR A 423 -12.80 -12.42 23.17
CA THR A 423 -13.93 -11.93 22.37
C THR A 423 -15.13 -11.61 23.26
N ASP A 424 -15.50 -12.50 24.19
CA ASP A 424 -16.56 -12.24 25.16
C ASP A 424 -16.27 -11.00 26.03
N ALA A 425 -15.02 -10.83 26.48
CA ALA A 425 -14.61 -9.63 27.22
C ALA A 425 -14.73 -8.35 26.38
N ALA A 426 -14.36 -8.40 25.10
CA ALA A 426 -14.46 -7.26 24.19
C ALA A 426 -15.93 -6.84 23.95
N VAL A 427 -16.81 -7.82 23.71
CA VAL A 427 -18.25 -7.58 23.51
C VAL A 427 -18.88 -6.93 24.75
N ARG A 428 -18.62 -7.48 25.94
CA ARG A 428 -19.12 -6.90 27.20
C ARG A 428 -18.60 -5.47 27.43
N HIS A 429 -17.34 -5.23 27.08
CA HIS A 429 -16.74 -3.90 27.23
C HIS A 429 -17.36 -2.86 26.29
N MET A 430 -17.56 -3.21 25.01
CA MET A 430 -18.21 -2.33 24.03
C MET A 430 -19.68 -2.10 24.36
N HIS A 431 -20.40 -3.15 24.78
CA HIS A 431 -21.79 -3.04 25.18
C HIS A 431 -21.96 -1.99 26.29
N GLY A 432 -21.11 -2.01 27.33
CA GLY A 432 -21.21 -1.05 28.45
C GLY A 432 -21.13 0.44 28.03
N ARG A 433 -20.66 0.74 26.81
CA ARG A 433 -20.56 2.09 26.23
C ARG A 433 -21.64 2.40 25.18
N ALA A 434 -22.23 1.39 24.54
CA ALA A 434 -23.33 1.55 23.58
C ALA A 434 -24.65 1.85 24.33
N ARG A 435 -24.79 3.08 24.84
CA ARG A 435 -25.84 3.54 25.79
C ARG A 435 -27.32 3.49 25.31
N HIS A 436 -27.69 2.73 24.28
CA HIS A 436 -29.05 2.72 23.73
C HIS A 436 -29.65 1.34 23.41
N ALA A 437 -29.02 0.23 23.79
CA ALA A 437 -29.61 -1.10 23.63
C ALA A 437 -29.16 -2.02 24.76
N ALA A 438 -30.09 -2.75 25.38
CA ALA A 438 -29.75 -3.78 26.37
C ALA A 438 -28.88 -4.86 25.70
N PHE A 439 -27.86 -5.36 26.40
CA PHE A 439 -27.08 -6.49 25.89
C PHE A 439 -27.96 -7.70 25.88
N ASP A 440 -28.21 -8.26 24.71
CA ASP A 440 -28.87 -9.54 24.62
C ASP A 440 -27.85 -10.65 24.91
N VAL A 441 -27.63 -10.92 26.20
CA VAL A 441 -26.79 -12.03 26.69
C VAL A 441 -27.27 -13.36 26.13
N ALA A 442 -28.59 -13.53 25.95
CA ALA A 442 -29.16 -14.77 25.46
C ALA A 442 -28.81 -14.98 23.98
N LEU A 443 -28.96 -13.93 23.16
CA LEU A 443 -28.53 -13.94 21.76
C LEU A 443 -27.02 -14.19 21.63
N TRP A 444 -26.20 -13.52 22.44
CA TRP A 444 -24.74 -13.73 22.43
C TRP A 444 -24.37 -15.19 22.72
N ARG A 445 -24.94 -15.78 23.78
CA ARG A 445 -24.70 -17.20 24.13
C ARG A 445 -25.23 -18.14 23.05
N LEU A 446 -26.40 -17.87 22.49
CA LEU A 446 -27.00 -18.67 21.43
C LEU A 446 -26.08 -18.75 20.19
N LEU A 447 -25.52 -17.62 19.77
CA LEU A 447 -24.68 -17.54 18.57
C LEU A 447 -23.28 -18.14 18.77
N THR A 448 -22.77 -18.16 20.00
CA THR A 448 -21.36 -18.49 20.30
C THR A 448 -21.18 -19.80 21.03
N ALA A 449 -22.27 -20.41 21.51
CA ALA A 449 -22.26 -21.62 22.35
C ALA A 449 -21.37 -21.48 23.61
N LEU A 450 -21.27 -20.26 24.15
CA LEU A 450 -20.53 -19.90 25.38
C LEU A 450 -21.38 -19.95 26.65
#